data_AF-A9UQW4-F1
#
_entry.id   AF-A9UQW4-F1
#
_cell.length_a   1.000
_cell.length_b   1.000
_cell.length_c   1.000
_cell.angle_alpha   90.00
_cell.angle_beta   90.00
_cell.angle_gamma   90.00
#
_symmetry.space_group_name_H-M   'P 1'
#
loop_
_entity.id
_entity.type
_entity.pdbx_description
1 polymer ?
#
loop_
_entity_poly.entity_id
_entity_poly.type
_entity_poly.pdbx_seq_one_letter_code
_entity_poly.pdbx_strand_id
1 'polypeptide(L)' 'FLKPVDTKLFTSYLTVVQHPMDLSVISRKIHDQEYNSIWEYVEDMHLMINNCLLFNPKQSSFH' A
#
# COMPACT_ATOMS: atom_id res chain seq x y z
N PHE A 1 -5.45 3.14 3.94
CA PHE A 1 -5.33 3.38 2.48
C PHE A 1 -5.03 4.83 2.14
N LEU A 2 -5.72 5.82 2.72
CA LEU A 2 -5.53 7.25 2.41
C LEU A 2 -4.23 7.85 2.98
N LYS A 3 -3.65 7.23 4.00
CA LYS A 3 -2.39 7.63 4.64
C LYS A 3 -1.55 6.37 4.92
N PRO A 4 -0.21 6.50 4.96
CA PRO A 4 0.69 5.41 5.33
C PRO A 4 0.34 4.84 6.71
N VAL A 5 0.60 3.55 6.89
CA VAL A 5 0.50 2.91 8.20
C VAL A 5 1.58 3.49 9.10
N ASP A 6 1.22 3.89 10.32
CA ASP A 6 2.19 4.35 11.32
C ASP A 6 3.04 3.16 11.78
N THR A 7 4.27 3.08 11.28
CA THR A 7 5.21 1.99 11.56
C THR A 7 5.72 2.00 13.00
N LYS A 8 5.54 3.10 13.74
CA LYS A 8 5.85 3.13 15.19
C LYS A 8 4.75 2.46 16.00
N LEU A 9 3.49 2.54 15.53
CA LEU A 9 2.35 1.90 16.16
C LEU A 9 2.24 0.42 15.74
N PHE A 10 2.53 0.13 14.49
CA PHE A 10 2.54 -1.22 13.93
C PHE A 10 3.97 -1.65 13.61
N THR A 11 4.74 -1.95 14.67
CA THR A 11 6.16 -2.29 14.56
C THR A 11 6.45 -3.52 13.70
N SER A 12 5.48 -4.43 13.57
CA SER A 12 5.55 -5.59 12.68
C SER A 12 5.20 -5.29 11.22
N TYR A 13 4.71 -4.09 10.90
CA TYR A 13 4.26 -3.75 9.54
C TYR A 13 5.39 -3.91 8.52
N LEU A 14 6.56 -3.36 8.80
CA LEU A 14 7.73 -3.47 7.90
C LEU A 14 8.37 -4.86 7.90
N THR A 15 8.03 -5.73 8.85
CA THR A 15 8.47 -7.14 8.84
C THR A 15 7.63 -8.01 7.92
N VAL A 16 6.40 -7.57 7.61
CA VAL A 16 5.43 -8.31 6.78
C VAL A 16 5.31 -7.68 5.39
N VAL A 17 5.23 -6.34 5.32
CA VAL A 17 5.12 -5.57 4.08
C VAL A 17 6.50 -5.04 3.69
N GLN A 18 7.07 -5.60 2.63
CA GLN A 18 8.42 -5.25 2.16
C GLN A 18 8.47 -3.93 1.38
N HIS A 19 7.41 -3.64 0.63
CA HIS A 19 7.31 -2.43 -0.20
C HIS A 19 6.03 -1.67 0.14
N PRO A 20 6.05 -0.81 1.18
CA PRO A 20 4.89 -0.01 1.56
C PRO A 20 4.36 0.81 0.39
N MET A 21 3.04 0.79 0.22
CA MET A 21 2.35 1.56 -0.82
C MET A 21 0.99 2.02 -0.32
N ASP A 22 0.64 3.27 -0.60
CA ASP A 22 -0.63 3.89 -0.22
C ASP A 22 -1.03 4.99 -1.22
N LEU A 23 -2.26 5.50 -1.11
CA LEU A 23 -2.81 6.47 -2.05
C LEU A 23 -2.08 7.82 -2.04
N SER A 24 -1.43 8.20 -0.94
CA SER A 24 -0.63 9.43 -0.88
C SER A 24 0.66 9.30 -1.68
N VAL A 25 1.30 8.11 -1.63
CA VAL A 25 2.47 7.80 -2.46
C VAL A 25 2.07 7.76 -3.94
N ILE A 26 0.99 7.05 -4.28
CA ILE A 26 0.49 6.97 -5.67
C ILE A 26 0.12 8.37 -6.20
N SER A 27 -0.56 9.19 -5.40
CA SER A 27 -0.90 10.57 -5.79
C SER A 27 0.34 11.42 -6.01
N ARG A 28 1.39 11.27 -5.19
CA ARG A 28 2.67 11.96 -5.38
C ARG A 28 3.34 11.52 -6.68
N LYS A 29 3.40 10.21 -6.95
CA LYS A 29 3.98 9.66 -8.19
C LYS A 29 3.27 10.15 -9.45
N ILE A 30 1.94 10.31 -9.39
CA ILE A 30 1.16 10.93 -10.48
C ILE A 30 1.55 12.40 -10.67
N HIS A 31 1.58 13.18 -9.57
CA HIS A 31 1.91 14.60 -9.61
C HIS A 31 3.34 14.85 -10.13
N ASP A 32 4.29 14.03 -9.68
CA ASP A 32 5.70 14.13 -10.01
C ASP A 32 6.05 13.44 -11.36
N GLN A 33 5.04 12.93 -12.07
CA GLN A 33 5.18 12.22 -13.36
C GLN A 33 6.16 11.03 -13.31
N GLU A 34 6.19 10.31 -12.19
CA GLU A 34 7.08 9.16 -11.97
C GLU A 34 6.62 7.88 -12.69
N TYR A 35 5.41 7.86 -13.27
CA TYR A 35 4.90 6.73 -14.04
C TYR A 35 5.18 6.91 -15.53
N ASN A 36 6.01 6.04 -16.10
CA ASN A 36 6.33 6.02 -17.52
C ASN A 36 5.27 5.27 -18.34
N SER A 37 4.44 4.47 -17.68
CA SER A 37 3.30 3.80 -18.30
C SER A 37 2.14 3.63 -17.32
N ILE A 38 0.94 3.45 -17.87
CA ILE A 38 -0.25 3.11 -17.08
C ILE A 38 -0.10 1.80 -16.31
N TRP A 39 0.74 0.88 -16.78
CA TRP A 39 0.97 -0.41 -16.13
C TRP A 39 1.71 -0.27 -14.81
N GLU A 40 2.66 0.65 -14.70
CA GLU A 40 3.38 0.94 -13.45
C GLU A 40 2.41 1.49 -12.38
N TYR A 41 1.44 2.31 -12.79
CA TYR A 41 0.37 2.78 -11.89
C TYR A 41 -0.53 1.62 -11.42
N VAL A 42 -0.92 0.72 -12.35
CA VAL A 42 -1.73 -0.46 -12.02
C VAL A 42 -0.99 -1.40 -11.07
N GLU A 43 0.32 -1.58 -11.26
CA GLU A 43 1.17 -2.38 -10.36
C GLU A 43 1.20 -1.81 -8.94
N ASP A 44 1.37 -0.49 -8.78
CA ASP A 44 1.33 0.15 -7.44
C ASP A 44 -0.05 0.03 -6.78
N MET A 45 -1.13 0.13 -7.57
CA MET A 45 -2.50 -0.09 -7.06
C MET A 45 -2.68 -1.53 -6.57
N HIS A 46 -2.22 -2.52 -7.33
CA HIS A 46 -2.25 -3.92 -6.90
C HIS A 46 -1.37 -4.15 -5.67
N LEU A 47 -0.17 -3.56 -5.63
CA LEU A 47 0.74 -3.65 -4.49
C LEU A 47 0.10 -3.10 -3.21
N MET A 48 -0.55 -1.94 -3.28
CA MET A 48 -1.28 -1.37 -2.15
C MET A 48 -2.36 -2.34 -1.61
N ILE A 49 -3.14 -2.93 -2.51
CA ILE A 49 -4.20 -3.89 -2.14
C ILE A 49 -3.57 -5.15 -1.50
N ASN A 50 -2.54 -5.71 -2.14
CA ASN A 50 -1.85 -6.91 -1.66
C ASN A 50 -1.22 -6.69 -0.29
N ASN A 51 -0.55 -5.56 -0.07
CA ASN A 51 0.01 -5.20 1.22
C ASN A 51 -1.06 -5.10 2.31
N CYS A 52 -2.23 -4.55 1.97
CA CYS A 52 -3.33 -4.48 2.91
C CYS A 52 -3.89 -5.87 3.25
N LEU A 53 -4.07 -6.74 2.26
CA LEU A 53 -4.55 -8.10 2.49
C LEU A 53 -3.54 -8.94 3.27
N LEU A 54 -2.25 -8.76 2.98
CA LEU A 54 -1.16 -9.47 3.65
C LEU A 54 -1.01 -9.06 5.12
N PHE A 55 -1.14 -7.77 5.43
CA PHE A 55 -1.03 -7.27 6.80
C PHE A 55 -2.34 -7.40 7.60
N ASN A 56 -3.49 -7.35 6.91
CA ASN A 56 -4.81 -7.56 7.52
C ASN A 56 -5.45 -8.88 7.07
N PRO A 57 -4.78 -10.04 7.24
CA PRO A 57 -5.37 -11.31 6.86
C PRO A 57 -6.49 -11.61 7.86
N LYS A 58 -7.72 -11.27 7.44
CA LYS A 58 -9.02 -11.40 8.14
C LYS A 58 -9.35 -10.30 9.16
N GLN A 59 -9.96 -9.22 8.65
CA GLN A 59 -11.09 -8.56 9.33
C GLN A 59 -12.44 -8.90 8.66
N SER A 60 -12.53 -10.05 7.98
CA SER A 60 -13.76 -10.52 7.33
C SER A 60 -14.33 -11.80 7.97
N SER A 61 -13.95 -12.10 9.22
CA SER A 61 -14.70 -13.04 10.06
C SER A 61 -15.49 -12.26 11.10
N PHE A 62 -16.48 -11.49 10.65
CA PHE A 62 -17.69 -11.34 11.46
C PHE A 62 -18.44 -12.67 11.33
N HIS A 63 -18.38 -13.47 12.40
CA HIS A 63 -19.39 -14.49 12.65
C HIS A 63 -20.30 -13.99 13.76
#